data_AF-A0A2V7KLW7-F1
#
_entry.id   AF-A0A2V7KLW7-F1
#
_cell.length_a   1.000
_cell.length_b   1.000
_cell.length_c   1.000
_cell.angle_alpha   90.00
_cell.angle_beta   90.00
_cell.angle_gamma   90.00
#
_symmetry.space_group_name_H-M   'P 1'
#
loop_
_entity.id
_entity.type
_entity.pdbx_description
1 polymer ?
#
loop_
_entity_poly.entity_id
_entity_poly.type
_entity_poly.pdbx_seq_one_letter_code
_entity_poly.pdbx_strand_id
1 'polypeptide(L)'
;MKTILARIEQKYPAYYSGAVGLGVNLVPLREQMVGNVRPTILVLMVGVGFMLLIACTNIAGLLLTRGEVRKKEIATRIAIGAGRARIIRQLLTENLLLFLAGGAVGLLLAFLGLKLVPVEESLPLQQVVGPSLDFRVLSFAVVSCLATGLLFGLMPALKTSHPRLNEMLKESGRDAMGSRHHARTRSLLVMSEIAFSVVLLAGAGLMIASLVRLLEVHLGFDSANIVTLRLSLPELQYPNGRFAIFYKDFQEKVRSIPSVKAVAIVNQLPMSEVLANSSFEVEGRQLETGTNIANTQVISPDYFSVMRI
;
A
#
# COMPACT_ATOMS: atom_id res chain seq x y z
N MET A 1 -24.37 -8.47 -20.73
CA MET A 1 -23.15 -8.35 -21.58
C MET A 1 -23.49 -8.18 -23.06
N LYS A 2 -24.19 -9.11 -23.71
CA LYS A 2 -24.61 -8.99 -25.14
C LYS A 2 -25.37 -7.69 -25.47
N THR A 3 -26.26 -7.24 -24.58
CA THR A 3 -27.02 -5.98 -24.77
C THR A 3 -26.16 -4.71 -24.70
N ILE A 4 -25.06 -4.74 -23.94
CA ILE A 4 -24.13 -3.60 -23.82
C ILE A 4 -23.25 -3.55 -25.07
N LEU A 5 -22.75 -4.71 -25.51
CA LEU A 5 -22.00 -4.83 -26.76
C LEU A 5 -22.83 -4.33 -27.95
N ALA A 6 -24.08 -4.79 -28.08
CA ALA A 6 -24.98 -4.34 -29.14
C ALA A 6 -25.24 -2.82 -29.11
N ARG A 7 -25.34 -2.21 -27.92
CA ARG A 7 -25.46 -0.74 -27.78
C ARG A 7 -24.19 0.00 -28.17
N ILE A 8 -23.02 -0.56 -27.87
CA ILE A 8 -21.72 0.03 -28.22
C ILE A 8 -21.51 -0.05 -29.74
N GLU A 9 -21.77 -1.21 -30.34
CA GLU A 9 -21.72 -1.43 -31.80
C GLU A 9 -22.67 -0.46 -32.54
N GLN A 10 -23.89 -0.28 -32.03
CA GLN A 10 -24.85 0.65 -32.63
C GLN A 10 -24.42 2.12 -32.52
N LYS A 11 -23.72 2.49 -31.45
CA LYS A 11 -23.30 3.88 -31.19
C LYS A 11 -21.98 4.24 -31.87
N TYR A 12 -21.08 3.27 -32.06
CA TYR A 12 -19.77 3.45 -32.69
C TYR A 12 -19.55 2.45 -33.84
N PRO A 13 -20.43 2.44 -34.86
CA PRO A 13 -20.38 1.43 -35.90
C PRO A 13 -19.05 1.41 -36.65
N ALA A 14 -18.41 2.57 -36.84
CA ALA A 14 -17.13 2.69 -37.55
C ALA A 14 -15.95 1.93 -36.90
N TYR A 15 -15.99 1.68 -35.58
CA TYR A 15 -14.91 1.00 -34.85
C TYR A 15 -15.18 -0.48 -34.61
N TYR A 16 -16.46 -0.90 -34.66
CA TYR A 16 -16.87 -2.23 -34.23
C TYR A 16 -17.59 -3.05 -35.33
N SER A 17 -17.93 -2.43 -36.47
CA SER A 17 -18.52 -3.16 -37.60
C SER A 17 -17.54 -4.19 -38.15
N GLY A 18 -17.89 -5.48 -38.08
CA GLY A 18 -17.06 -6.59 -38.57
C GLY A 18 -16.10 -7.18 -37.54
N ALA A 19 -16.09 -6.70 -36.29
CA ALA A 19 -15.26 -7.27 -35.25
C ALA A 19 -15.89 -8.56 -34.67
N VAL A 20 -15.24 -9.70 -34.88
CA VAL A 20 -15.71 -11.02 -34.43
C VAL A 20 -14.96 -11.44 -33.17
N GLY A 21 -15.68 -11.84 -32.11
CA GLY A 21 -15.09 -12.31 -30.85
C GLY A 21 -14.89 -11.25 -29.77
N LEU A 22 -15.47 -10.05 -29.92
CA LEU A 22 -15.48 -9.03 -28.87
C LEU A 22 -16.37 -9.46 -27.69
N GLY A 23 -15.76 -9.58 -26.52
CA GLY A 23 -16.45 -9.75 -25.25
C GLY A 23 -16.45 -8.45 -24.45
N VAL A 24 -17.56 -8.14 -23.79
CA VAL A 24 -17.61 -7.03 -22.82
C VAL A 24 -17.47 -7.62 -21.43
N ASN A 25 -16.34 -7.38 -20.76
CA ASN A 25 -16.21 -7.65 -19.33
C ASN A 25 -16.56 -6.38 -18.54
N LEU A 26 -17.52 -6.48 -17.63
CA LEU A 26 -17.87 -5.37 -16.74
C LEU A 26 -16.98 -5.46 -15.52
N VAL A 27 -15.94 -4.62 -15.50
CA VAL A 27 -15.07 -4.47 -14.33
C VAL A 27 -15.59 -3.28 -13.52
N PRO A 28 -15.85 -3.44 -12.20
CA PRO A 28 -16.16 -2.31 -11.34
C PRO A 28 -15.07 -1.24 -11.45
N LEU A 29 -15.46 0.04 -11.58
CA LEU A 29 -14.49 1.13 -11.76
C LEU A 29 -13.42 1.15 -10.66
N ARG A 30 -13.79 0.80 -9.43
CA ARG A 30 -12.83 0.65 -8.32
C ARG A 30 -11.80 -0.45 -8.58
N GLU A 31 -12.21 -1.59 -9.11
CA GLU A 31 -11.30 -2.70 -9.41
C GLU A 31 -10.39 -2.37 -10.59
N GLN A 32 -10.91 -1.66 -11.59
CA GLN A 32 -10.11 -1.16 -12.71
C GLN A 32 -9.07 -0.12 -12.24
N MET A 33 -9.41 0.73 -11.28
CA MET A 33 -8.52 1.81 -10.79
C MET A 33 -7.50 1.33 -9.75
N VAL A 34 -7.90 0.46 -8.81
CA VAL A 34 -7.06 0.07 -7.66
C VAL A 34 -6.89 -1.44 -7.47
N GLY A 35 -7.41 -2.27 -8.38
CA GLY A 35 -7.32 -3.73 -8.28
C GLY A 35 -5.88 -4.22 -8.21
N ASN A 36 -5.00 -3.69 -9.06
CA ASN A 36 -3.59 -4.11 -9.16
C ASN A 36 -2.76 -3.72 -7.92
N VAL A 37 -3.10 -2.60 -7.26
CA VAL A 37 -2.37 -2.10 -6.07
C VAL A 37 -2.95 -2.57 -4.74
N ARG A 38 -4.17 -3.11 -4.74
CA ARG A 38 -4.86 -3.55 -3.51
C ARG A 38 -4.07 -4.57 -2.69
N PRO A 39 -3.45 -5.61 -3.26
CA PRO A 39 -2.63 -6.56 -2.49
C PRO A 39 -1.46 -5.86 -1.80
N THR A 40 -0.77 -4.98 -2.49
CA THR A 40 0.35 -4.20 -1.95
C THR A 40 -0.11 -3.32 -0.78
N ILE A 41 -1.22 -2.60 -0.94
CA ILE A 41 -1.80 -1.78 0.15
C ILE A 41 -2.20 -2.64 1.34
N LEU A 42 -2.76 -3.83 1.12
CA LEU A 42 -3.13 -4.74 2.21
C LEU A 42 -1.90 -5.24 2.98
N VAL A 43 -0.81 -5.59 2.29
CA VAL A 43 0.44 -5.99 2.96
C VAL A 43 1.01 -4.84 3.78
N LEU A 44 1.01 -3.61 3.24
CA LEU A 44 1.42 -2.42 3.99
C LEU A 44 0.53 -2.19 5.21
N MET A 45 -0.79 -2.34 5.08
CA MET A 45 -1.75 -2.19 6.18
C MET A 45 -1.51 -3.22 7.29
N VAL A 46 -1.26 -4.48 6.92
CA VAL A 46 -0.89 -5.54 7.89
C VAL A 46 0.43 -5.20 8.58
N GLY A 47 1.41 -4.69 7.84
CA GLY A 47 2.68 -4.24 8.40
C GLY A 47 2.53 -3.11 9.43
N VAL A 48 1.76 -2.08 9.09
CA VAL A 48 1.42 -0.98 10.01
C VAL A 48 0.66 -1.49 11.23
N GLY A 49 -0.23 -2.48 11.06
CA GLY A 49 -0.91 -3.15 12.17
C GLY A 49 0.05 -3.82 13.15
N PHE A 50 1.06 -4.55 12.67
CA PHE A 50 2.10 -5.10 13.54
C PHE A 50 2.95 -4.02 14.22
N MET A 51 3.30 -2.95 13.51
CA MET A 51 4.00 -1.80 14.11
C MET A 51 3.18 -1.17 15.26
N LEU A 52 1.87 -1.02 15.06
CA LEU A 52 0.97 -0.53 16.11
C LEU A 52 0.96 -1.47 17.32
N LEU A 53 0.88 -2.78 17.11
CA LEU A 53 0.91 -3.77 18.18
C LEU A 53 2.24 -3.74 18.96
N ILE A 54 3.37 -3.62 18.26
CA ILE A 54 4.69 -3.46 18.88
C ILE A 54 4.74 -2.20 19.75
N ALA A 55 4.29 -1.06 19.23
CA ALA A 55 4.24 0.18 19.98
C ALA A 55 3.33 0.08 21.23
N CYS A 56 2.17 -0.58 21.11
CA CYS A 56 1.26 -0.79 22.22
C CYS A 56 1.85 -1.70 23.31
N THR A 57 2.52 -2.78 22.92
CA THR A 57 3.22 -3.68 23.84
C THR A 57 4.31 -2.95 24.62
N ASN A 58 5.06 -2.08 23.93
CA ASN A 58 6.07 -1.23 24.55
C ASN A 58 5.49 -0.25 25.57
N ILE A 59 4.41 0.45 25.20
CA ILE A 59 3.72 1.36 26.11
C ILE A 59 3.17 0.59 27.32
N ALA A 60 2.57 -0.57 27.13
CA ALA A 60 2.09 -1.41 28.23
C ALA A 60 3.23 -1.80 29.19
N GLY A 61 4.40 -2.17 28.66
CA GLY A 61 5.60 -2.42 29.45
C GLY A 61 6.04 -1.21 30.27
N LEU A 62 6.07 -0.01 29.67
CA LEU A 62 6.40 1.24 30.35
C LEU A 62 5.38 1.64 31.41
N LEU A 63 4.09 1.40 31.17
CA LEU A 63 3.03 1.69 32.15
C LEU A 63 3.09 0.76 33.35
N LEU A 64 3.44 -0.52 33.13
CA LEU A 64 3.67 -1.46 34.22
C LEU A 64 4.85 -1.02 35.11
N THR A 65 5.98 -0.60 34.52
CA THR A 65 7.14 -0.12 35.31
C THR A 65 6.85 1.19 36.04
N ARG A 66 6.13 2.14 35.41
CA ARG A 66 5.68 3.37 36.09
C ARG A 66 4.71 3.09 37.23
N GLY A 67 3.84 2.09 37.05
CA GLY A 67 2.93 1.60 38.08
C GLY A 67 3.65 1.12 39.34
N GLU A 68 4.75 0.38 39.15
CA GLU A 68 5.62 -0.11 40.24
C GLU A 68 6.23 1.05 41.05
N VAL A 69 6.75 2.09 40.37
CA VAL A 69 7.32 3.27 41.03
C VAL A 69 6.26 4.04 41.83
N ARG A 70 5.03 4.14 41.31
CA ARG A 70 3.91 4.83 41.95
C ARG A 70 3.16 3.99 43.00
N LYS A 71 3.59 2.74 43.27
CA LYS A 71 2.91 1.85 44.21
C LYS A 71 2.76 2.44 45.62
N LYS A 72 3.80 3.07 46.15
CA LYS A 72 3.78 3.67 47.50
C LYS A 72 2.77 4.82 47.59
N GLU A 73 2.70 5.68 46.57
CA GLU A 73 1.74 6.78 46.49
C GLU A 73 0.30 6.28 46.34
N ILE A 74 0.08 5.26 45.51
CA ILE A 74 -1.24 4.65 45.32
C ILE A 74 -1.70 3.98 46.62
N ALA A 75 -0.80 3.30 47.35
CA ALA A 75 -1.09 2.67 48.63
C ALA A 75 -1.48 3.70 49.71
N THR A 76 -0.76 4.83 49.81
CA THR A 76 -1.12 5.90 50.75
C THR A 76 -2.47 6.53 50.42
N ARG A 77 -2.76 6.76 49.12
CA ARG A 77 -4.07 7.25 48.67
C ARG A 77 -5.22 6.30 49.00
N ILE A 78 -5.01 4.99 48.88
CA ILE A 78 -6.01 3.98 49.27
C ILE A 78 -6.20 3.97 50.78
N ALA A 79 -5.12 4.12 51.57
CA ALA A 79 -5.17 4.16 53.02
C ALA A 79 -5.97 5.37 53.57
N ILE A 80 -5.94 6.51 52.89
CA ILE A 80 -6.78 7.69 53.20
C ILE A 80 -8.21 7.60 52.63
N GLY A 81 -8.63 6.43 52.12
CA GLY A 81 -10.00 6.17 51.69
C GLY A 81 -10.31 6.46 50.21
N ALA A 82 -9.31 6.67 49.35
CA ALA A 82 -9.58 6.84 47.93
C ALA A 82 -10.15 5.56 47.30
N GLY A 83 -11.34 5.64 46.72
CA GLY A 83 -11.97 4.53 46.02
C GLY A 83 -11.19 4.10 44.76
N ARG A 84 -11.12 2.78 44.52
CA ARG A 84 -10.35 2.18 43.42
C ARG A 84 -10.72 2.72 42.04
N ALA A 85 -12.01 2.98 41.82
CA ALA A 85 -12.51 3.58 40.57
C ALA A 85 -11.89 4.96 40.30
N ARG A 86 -11.58 5.75 41.34
CA ARG A 86 -10.94 7.07 41.20
C ARG A 86 -9.52 6.94 40.67
N ILE A 87 -8.76 5.95 41.15
CA ILE A 87 -7.37 5.71 40.75
C ILE A 87 -7.31 5.16 39.33
N ILE A 88 -8.17 4.19 39.00
CA ILE A 88 -8.26 3.64 37.64
C ILE A 88 -8.66 4.75 36.64
N ARG A 89 -9.65 5.59 36.98
CA ARG A 89 -10.07 6.71 36.13
C ARG A 89 -8.93 7.70 35.90
N GLN A 90 -8.17 8.04 36.95
CA GLN A 90 -7.03 8.96 36.82
C GLN A 90 -5.95 8.40 35.87
N LEU A 91 -5.53 7.16 36.07
CA LEU A 91 -4.50 6.53 35.23
C LEU A 91 -4.96 6.38 33.78
N LEU A 92 -6.24 6.03 33.57
CA LEU A 92 -6.83 5.98 32.23
C LEU A 92 -6.86 7.37 31.58
N THR A 93 -7.23 8.43 32.31
CA THR A 93 -7.24 9.79 31.75
C THR A 93 -5.83 10.28 31.40
N GLU A 94 -4.83 10.01 32.25
CA GLU A 94 -3.43 10.37 31.96
C GLU A 94 -2.93 9.65 30.70
N ASN A 95 -3.23 8.36 30.57
CA ASN A 95 -2.84 7.59 29.39
C ASN A 95 -3.59 8.04 28.14
N LEU A 96 -4.91 8.23 28.23
CA LEU A 96 -5.72 8.61 27.07
C LEU A 96 -5.28 9.97 26.51
N LEU A 97 -4.93 10.92 27.37
CA LEU A 97 -4.37 12.22 26.94
C LEU A 97 -3.05 12.05 26.18
N LEU A 98 -2.16 11.17 26.63
CA LEU A 98 -0.91 10.88 25.93
C LEU A 98 -1.15 10.23 24.56
N PHE A 99 -2.07 9.26 24.48
CA PHE A 99 -2.43 8.61 23.22
C PHE A 99 -3.07 9.60 22.23
N LEU A 100 -3.94 10.49 22.70
CA LEU A 100 -4.57 11.52 21.86
C LEU A 100 -3.56 12.57 21.38
N ALA A 101 -2.65 13.02 22.25
CA ALA A 101 -1.58 13.93 21.86
C ALA A 101 -0.64 13.30 20.82
N GLY A 102 -0.24 12.04 21.05
CA GLY A 102 0.55 11.28 20.07
C GLY A 102 -0.19 11.08 18.75
N GLY A 103 -1.49 10.78 18.80
CA GLY A 103 -2.35 10.69 17.61
C GLY A 103 -2.45 12.00 16.83
N ALA A 104 -2.58 13.14 17.52
CA ALA A 104 -2.59 14.46 16.90
C ALA A 104 -1.27 14.77 16.19
N VAL A 105 -0.13 14.48 16.83
CA VAL A 105 1.19 14.63 16.21
C VAL A 105 1.34 13.66 15.02
N GLY A 106 0.88 12.42 15.14
CA GLY A 106 0.89 11.45 14.05
C GLY A 106 0.08 11.89 12.84
N LEU A 107 -1.10 12.49 13.06
CA LEU A 107 -1.93 13.07 12.00
C LEU A 107 -1.25 14.26 11.33
N LEU A 108 -0.58 15.12 12.10
CA LEU A 108 0.21 16.23 11.55
C LEU A 108 1.33 15.72 10.65
N LEU A 109 2.07 14.70 11.10
CA LEU A 109 3.13 14.07 10.32
C LEU A 109 2.58 13.40 9.07
N ALA A 110 1.42 12.74 9.15
CA ALA A 110 0.75 12.17 7.98
C ALA A 110 0.39 13.26 6.96
N PHE A 111 -0.19 14.38 7.42
CA PHE A 111 -0.53 15.52 6.55
C PHE A 111 0.71 16.11 5.86
N LEU A 112 1.82 16.26 6.57
CA LEU A 112 3.07 16.74 5.99
C LEU A 112 3.68 15.70 5.03
N GLY A 113 3.61 14.41 5.37
CA GLY A 113 4.11 13.32 4.55
C GLY A 113 3.39 13.20 3.21
N LEU A 114 2.07 13.45 3.18
CA LEU A 114 1.29 13.49 1.94
C LEU A 114 1.82 14.54 0.95
N LYS A 115 2.41 15.64 1.43
CA LYS A 115 3.00 16.68 0.57
C LYS A 115 4.37 16.30 -0.01
N LEU A 116 5.03 15.30 0.57
CA LEU A 116 6.34 14.82 0.12
C LEU A 116 6.23 13.74 -0.95
N VAL A 117 5.04 13.16 -1.15
CA VAL A 117 4.81 12.17 -2.20
C VAL A 117 4.73 12.92 -3.53
N PRO A 118 5.64 12.66 -4.49
CA PRO A 118 5.56 13.26 -5.82
C PRO A 118 4.28 12.78 -6.50
N VAL A 119 3.41 13.72 -6.86
CA VAL A 119 2.25 13.44 -7.71
C VAL A 119 2.77 13.39 -9.14
N GLU A 120 2.95 12.20 -9.70
CA GLU A 120 3.20 12.07 -11.14
C GLU A 120 1.98 12.63 -11.90
N GLU A 121 2.19 13.67 -12.71
CA GLU A 121 1.13 14.34 -13.51
C GLU A 121 0.61 13.47 -14.68
N SER A 122 1.15 12.26 -14.87
CA SER A 122 0.92 11.45 -16.08
C SER A 122 -0.44 10.74 -16.13
N LEU A 123 -1.22 10.76 -15.05
CA LEU A 123 -2.55 10.16 -14.99
C LEU A 123 -3.62 11.24 -14.70
N PRO A 124 -4.39 11.70 -15.72
CA PRO A 124 -5.44 12.71 -15.55
C PRO A 124 -6.52 12.35 -14.52
N LEU A 125 -6.59 11.09 -14.09
CA LEU A 125 -7.57 10.57 -13.13
C LEU A 125 -7.03 10.48 -11.70
N GLN A 126 -5.70 10.51 -11.48
CA GLN A 126 -5.11 10.54 -10.13
C GLN A 126 -5.34 11.89 -9.44
N GLN A 127 -5.54 12.98 -10.18
CA GLN A 127 -5.91 14.28 -9.61
C GLN A 127 -7.30 14.29 -8.97
N VAL A 128 -8.21 13.37 -9.34
CA VAL A 128 -9.57 13.30 -8.77
C VAL A 128 -9.64 12.38 -7.53
N VAL A 129 -8.67 11.46 -7.37
CA VAL A 129 -8.64 10.46 -6.28
C VAL A 129 -7.22 10.36 -5.68
N GLY A 130 -6.58 11.51 -5.46
CA GLY A 130 -5.30 11.55 -4.76
C GLY A 130 -5.45 11.06 -3.31
N PRO A 131 -4.38 10.55 -2.67
CA PRO A 131 -4.43 10.19 -1.26
C PRO A 131 -4.79 11.42 -0.43
N SER A 132 -5.98 11.43 0.18
CA SER A 132 -6.46 12.51 1.03
C SER A 132 -6.69 12.02 2.46
N LEU A 133 -6.51 12.92 3.42
CA LEU A 133 -6.95 12.71 4.79
C LEU A 133 -8.45 12.97 4.87
N ASP A 134 -9.23 11.95 4.54
CA ASP A 134 -10.68 12.00 4.64
C ASP A 134 -11.16 11.79 6.07
N PHE A 135 -12.42 12.17 6.32
CA PHE A 135 -13.09 11.93 7.60
C PHE A 135 -13.04 10.45 8.04
N ARG A 136 -13.05 9.51 7.09
CA ARG A 136 -12.89 8.07 7.38
C ARG A 136 -11.54 7.76 8.00
N VAL A 137 -10.45 8.30 7.45
CA VAL A 137 -9.09 8.10 7.97
C VAL A 137 -8.93 8.75 9.34
N LEU A 138 -9.47 9.96 9.51
CA LEU A 138 -9.46 10.67 10.79
C LEU A 138 -10.22 9.88 11.87
N SER A 139 -11.43 9.41 11.54
CA SER A 139 -12.24 8.59 12.45
C SER A 139 -11.55 7.28 12.82
N PHE A 140 -10.90 6.62 11.86
CA PHE A 140 -10.13 5.40 12.11
C PHE A 140 -8.94 5.66 13.03
N ALA A 141 -8.21 6.76 12.83
CA ALA A 141 -7.08 7.13 13.69
C ALA A 141 -7.53 7.39 15.13
N VAL A 142 -8.61 8.17 15.31
CA VAL A 142 -9.19 8.45 16.63
C VAL A 142 -9.65 7.17 17.32
N VAL A 143 -10.41 6.33 16.62
CA VAL A 143 -10.87 5.04 17.16
C VAL A 143 -9.68 4.15 17.55
N SER A 144 -8.63 4.13 16.73
CA SER A 144 -7.43 3.34 17.02
C SER A 144 -6.68 3.86 18.25
N CYS A 145 -6.51 5.17 18.39
CA CYS A 145 -5.91 5.79 19.59
C CYS A 145 -6.72 5.50 20.86
N LEU A 146 -8.04 5.61 20.80
CA LEU A 146 -8.92 5.31 21.92
C LEU A 146 -8.90 3.82 22.27
N ALA A 147 -9.01 2.94 21.28
CA ALA A 147 -9.02 1.49 21.49
C ALA A 147 -7.68 1.01 22.08
N THR A 148 -6.55 1.46 21.52
CA THR A 148 -5.23 1.10 22.03
C THR A 148 -4.96 1.67 23.42
N GLY A 149 -5.28 2.95 23.66
CA GLY A 149 -5.15 3.57 24.98
C GLY A 149 -6.02 2.89 26.04
N LEU A 150 -7.23 2.45 25.68
CA LEU A 150 -8.11 1.73 26.59
C LEU A 150 -7.62 0.30 26.84
N LEU A 151 -7.36 -0.49 25.80
CA LEU A 151 -6.96 -1.90 25.94
C LEU A 151 -5.64 -2.05 26.70
N PHE A 152 -4.62 -1.27 26.32
CA PHE A 152 -3.27 -1.38 26.88
C PHE A 152 -3.06 -0.48 28.10
N GLY A 153 -3.91 0.54 28.32
CA GLY A 153 -3.89 1.36 29.54
C GLY A 153 -4.71 0.77 30.70
N LEU A 154 -5.77 0.00 30.40
CA LEU A 154 -6.62 -0.63 31.42
C LEU A 154 -5.92 -1.82 32.08
N MET A 155 -5.15 -2.61 31.32
CA MET A 155 -4.46 -3.79 31.86
C MET A 155 -3.44 -3.44 32.97
N PRO A 156 -2.57 -2.41 32.84
CA PRO A 156 -1.74 -1.92 33.94
C PRO A 156 -2.54 -1.28 35.07
N ALA A 157 -3.58 -0.49 34.76
CA ALA A 157 -4.39 0.21 35.77
C ALA A 157 -5.14 -0.75 36.71
N LEU A 158 -5.66 -1.86 36.17
CA LEU A 158 -6.29 -2.90 36.97
C LEU A 158 -5.26 -3.59 37.88
N LYS A 159 -4.08 -3.94 37.34
CA LYS A 159 -3.02 -4.59 38.14
C LYS A 159 -2.48 -3.70 39.27
N THR A 160 -2.28 -2.40 39.03
CA THR A 160 -1.81 -1.46 40.05
C THR A 160 -2.87 -1.11 41.10
N SER A 161 -4.16 -1.26 40.77
CA SER A 161 -5.28 -1.04 41.70
C SER A 161 -5.49 -2.17 42.74
N HIS A 162 -4.76 -3.28 42.61
CA HIS A 162 -4.70 -4.38 43.57
C HIS A 162 -3.38 -4.41 44.38
N PRO A 163 -3.01 -3.35 45.13
CA PRO A 163 -1.95 -3.50 46.12
C PRO A 163 -2.50 -4.39 47.24
N ARG A 164 -1.99 -5.62 47.34
CA ARG A 164 -2.25 -6.46 48.51
C ARG A 164 -1.54 -5.81 49.70
N LEU A 165 -2.26 -4.94 50.41
CA LEU A 165 -1.81 -4.26 51.64
C LEU A 165 -1.25 -5.24 52.68
N ASN A 166 -1.74 -6.48 52.69
CA ASN A 166 -1.26 -7.55 53.58
C ASN A 166 0.06 -8.20 53.11
N GLU A 167 0.45 -8.03 51.84
CA GLU A 167 1.76 -8.46 51.33
C GLU A 167 2.83 -7.39 51.55
N MET A 168 2.47 -6.10 51.51
CA MET A 168 3.41 -4.97 51.70
C MET A 168 3.97 -4.88 53.14
N LEU A 169 3.26 -5.39 54.15
CA LEU A 169 3.74 -5.49 55.54
C LEU A 169 4.56 -6.78 55.81
N LYS A 170 4.58 -7.73 54.86
CA LYS A 170 5.39 -8.96 54.91
C LYS A 170 6.60 -8.93 53.97
N GLU A 171 6.83 -7.80 53.32
CA GLU A 171 7.76 -7.63 52.18
C GLU A 171 9.25 -7.76 52.57
N SER A 172 9.60 -7.78 53.86
CA SER A 172 10.99 -7.99 54.27
C SER A 172 11.51 -9.45 54.17
N GLY A 173 10.74 -10.43 53.68
CA GLY A 173 11.21 -11.83 53.72
C GLY A 173 10.71 -12.86 52.69
N ARG A 174 9.77 -12.55 51.77
CA ARG A 174 9.25 -13.55 50.81
C ARG A 174 9.07 -13.01 49.38
N ASP A 175 10.17 -12.60 48.75
CA ASP A 175 10.22 -12.04 47.39
C ASP A 175 9.99 -13.04 46.21
N ALA A 176 9.77 -14.33 46.47
CA ALA A 176 9.81 -15.34 45.42
C ALA A 176 8.49 -15.57 44.63
N MET A 177 7.33 -15.13 45.14
CA MET A 177 6.02 -15.51 44.56
C MET A 177 5.33 -14.37 43.79
N GLY A 178 5.43 -13.13 44.27
CA GLY A 178 4.86 -11.94 43.60
C GLY A 178 5.65 -11.50 42.36
N SER A 179 6.98 -11.67 42.37
CA SER A 179 7.84 -11.31 41.24
C SER A 179 7.65 -12.23 40.02
N ARG A 180 7.30 -13.51 40.23
CA ARG A 180 7.10 -14.50 39.14
C ARG A 180 5.93 -14.18 38.22
N HIS A 181 4.78 -13.71 38.75
CA HIS A 181 3.62 -13.42 37.90
C HIS A 181 3.81 -12.11 37.11
N HIS A 182 4.43 -11.10 37.74
CA HIS A 182 4.79 -9.85 37.06
C HIS A 182 5.85 -10.11 35.97
N ALA A 183 6.89 -10.88 36.29
CA ALA A 183 7.92 -11.31 35.34
C ALA A 183 7.35 -12.12 34.17
N ARG A 184 6.36 -13.00 34.41
CA ARG A 184 5.73 -13.79 33.34
C ARG A 184 4.89 -12.94 32.39
N THR A 185 4.15 -11.94 32.88
CA THR A 185 3.40 -11.05 31.99
C THR A 185 4.31 -10.12 31.19
N ARG A 186 5.42 -9.65 31.80
CA ARG A 186 6.45 -8.88 31.08
C ARG A 186 7.17 -9.74 30.05
N SER A 187 7.51 -10.98 30.37
CA SER A 187 8.18 -11.88 29.42
C SER A 187 7.28 -12.23 28.23
N LEU A 188 5.97 -12.41 28.45
CA LEU A 188 5.01 -12.61 27.37
C LEU A 188 4.90 -11.38 26.45
N LEU A 189 4.86 -10.16 27.02
CA LEU A 189 4.87 -8.93 26.23
C LEU A 189 6.13 -8.83 25.36
N VAL A 190 7.31 -9.03 25.96
CA VAL A 190 8.60 -8.99 25.24
C VAL A 190 8.67 -10.09 24.17
N MET A 191 8.22 -11.31 24.45
CA MET A 191 8.21 -12.38 23.44
C MET A 191 7.26 -12.06 22.28
N SER A 192 6.08 -11.49 22.56
CA SER A 192 5.15 -11.07 21.50
C SER A 192 5.74 -9.95 20.63
N GLU A 193 6.44 -9.00 21.25
CA GLU A 193 7.13 -7.92 20.54
C GLU A 193 8.23 -8.45 19.63
N ILE A 194 9.08 -9.34 20.15
CA ILE A 194 10.14 -9.97 19.36
C ILE A 194 9.53 -10.77 18.21
N ALA A 195 8.47 -11.55 18.46
CA ALA A 195 7.79 -12.31 17.43
C ALA A 195 7.24 -11.41 16.31
N PHE A 196 6.51 -10.34 16.65
CA PHE A 196 6.00 -9.39 15.66
C PHE A 196 7.13 -8.69 14.88
N SER A 197 8.22 -8.34 15.57
CA SER A 197 9.39 -7.71 14.94
C SER A 197 10.07 -8.64 13.95
N VAL A 198 10.24 -9.93 14.29
CA VAL A 198 10.83 -10.93 13.39
C VAL A 198 9.93 -11.15 12.16
N VAL A 199 8.61 -11.22 12.35
CA VAL A 199 7.66 -11.36 11.22
C VAL A 199 7.74 -10.16 10.28
N LEU A 200 7.75 -8.94 10.83
CA LEU A 200 7.91 -7.71 10.04
C LEU A 200 9.24 -7.66 9.29
N LEU A 201 10.33 -7.99 9.97
CA LEU A 201 11.67 -7.96 9.39
C LEU A 201 11.80 -8.99 8.25
N ALA A 202 11.30 -10.21 8.47
CA ALA A 202 11.29 -11.25 7.45
C ALA A 202 10.43 -10.86 6.24
N GLY A 203 9.22 -10.32 6.48
CA GLY A 203 8.33 -9.85 5.42
C GLY A 203 8.93 -8.72 4.59
N ALA A 204 9.50 -7.72 5.24
CA ALA A 204 10.19 -6.62 4.57
C ALA A 204 11.42 -7.11 3.77
N GLY A 205 12.23 -7.99 4.37
CA GLY A 205 13.39 -8.59 3.70
C GLY A 205 13.00 -9.39 2.47
N LEU A 206 11.92 -10.18 2.52
CA LEU A 206 11.40 -10.92 1.38
C LEU A 206 10.86 -9.99 0.28
N MET A 207 10.16 -8.91 0.64
CA MET A 207 9.68 -7.93 -0.34
C MET A 207 10.84 -7.23 -1.05
N ILE A 208 11.86 -6.80 -0.31
CA ILE A 208 13.06 -6.20 -0.88
C ILE A 208 13.80 -7.20 -1.77
N ALA A 209 13.99 -8.44 -1.30
CA ALA A 209 14.63 -9.49 -2.10
C ALA A 209 13.83 -9.82 -3.37
N SER A 210 12.50 -9.81 -3.30
CA SER A 210 11.63 -10.00 -4.46
C SER A 210 11.76 -8.84 -5.45
N LEU A 211 11.84 -7.60 -4.95
CA LEU A 211 12.03 -6.42 -5.80
C LEU A 211 13.40 -6.46 -6.49
N VAL A 212 14.47 -6.76 -5.76
CA VAL A 212 15.82 -6.90 -6.33
C VAL A 212 15.82 -7.97 -7.42
N ARG A 213 15.26 -9.15 -7.15
CA ARG A 213 15.13 -10.21 -8.16
C ARG A 213 14.34 -9.76 -9.37
N LEU A 214 13.26 -8.99 -9.18
CA LEU A 214 12.42 -8.47 -10.27
C LEU A 214 13.17 -7.45 -11.12
N LEU A 215 14.01 -6.60 -10.51
CA LEU A 215 14.86 -5.64 -11.20
C LEU A 215 16.03 -6.30 -11.96
N GLU A 216 16.44 -7.49 -11.54
CA GLU A 216 17.49 -8.30 -12.18
C GLU A 216 16.96 -9.29 -13.23
N VAL A 217 15.65 -9.37 -13.44
CA VAL A 217 15.08 -10.22 -14.49
C VAL A 217 15.60 -9.75 -15.84
N HIS A 218 16.23 -10.66 -16.57
CA HIS A 218 16.66 -10.41 -17.94
C HIS A 218 15.43 -10.23 -18.81
N LEU A 219 15.21 -8.99 -19.28
CA LEU A 219 14.03 -8.62 -20.07
C LEU A 219 14.02 -9.21 -21.48
N GLY A 220 15.12 -9.85 -21.90
CA GLY A 220 15.33 -10.31 -23.28
C GLY A 220 15.66 -9.18 -24.26
N PHE A 221 15.83 -7.95 -23.76
CA PHE A 221 16.23 -6.76 -24.52
C PHE A 221 17.05 -5.80 -23.65
N ASP A 222 17.84 -4.93 -24.27
CA ASP A 222 18.66 -3.94 -23.58
C ASP A 222 17.86 -2.65 -23.34
N SER A 223 17.48 -2.37 -22.09
CA SER A 223 16.81 -1.11 -21.73
C SER A 223 17.78 0.02 -21.37
N ALA A 224 19.09 -0.24 -21.33
CA ALA A 224 20.07 0.77 -20.93
C ALA A 224 20.26 1.82 -22.03
N ASN A 225 20.22 3.11 -21.65
CA ASN A 225 20.38 4.26 -22.55
C ASN A 225 19.27 4.41 -23.61
N ILE A 226 18.05 3.93 -23.32
CA ILE A 226 16.87 4.18 -24.16
C ILE A 226 16.03 5.29 -23.51
N VAL A 227 15.76 6.35 -24.27
CA VAL A 227 14.80 7.39 -23.89
C VAL A 227 13.50 7.12 -24.64
N THR A 228 12.39 7.03 -23.90
CA THR A 228 11.06 6.80 -24.49
C THR A 228 10.24 8.09 -24.47
N LEU A 229 9.42 8.28 -25.50
CA LEU A 229 8.51 9.41 -25.62
C LEU A 229 7.15 8.90 -26.09
N ARG A 230 6.09 9.28 -25.39
CA ARG A 230 4.71 8.98 -25.80
C ARG A 230 4.12 10.17 -26.53
N LEU A 231 3.76 9.98 -27.79
CA LEU A 231 3.13 11.00 -28.63
C LEU A 231 1.67 10.61 -28.89
N SER A 232 0.75 11.52 -28.59
CA SER A 232 -0.67 11.38 -28.92
C SER A 232 -1.06 12.48 -29.92
N LEU A 233 -1.37 12.09 -31.16
CA LEU A 233 -1.75 13.02 -32.22
C LEU A 233 -3.28 13.17 -32.26
N PRO A 234 -3.83 14.38 -32.25
CA PRO A 234 -5.28 14.59 -32.36
C PRO A 234 -5.81 14.10 -33.71
N GLU A 235 -6.72 13.12 -33.69
CA GLU A 235 -7.26 12.47 -34.89
C GLU A 235 -7.93 13.47 -35.86
N LEU A 236 -8.60 14.50 -35.32
CA LEU A 236 -9.25 15.56 -36.10
C LEU A 236 -8.28 16.46 -36.88
N GLN A 237 -7.02 16.60 -36.43
CA GLN A 237 -6.03 17.47 -37.07
C GLN A 237 -5.15 16.70 -38.09
N TYR A 238 -5.10 15.38 -38.00
CA TYR A 238 -4.29 14.52 -38.86
C TYR A 238 -5.11 13.45 -39.62
N PRO A 239 -6.12 13.83 -40.42
CA PRO A 239 -6.90 12.87 -41.20
C PRO A 239 -6.07 12.25 -42.34
N ASN A 240 -6.54 11.10 -42.85
CA ASN A 240 -6.13 10.47 -44.13
C ASN A 240 -4.63 10.11 -44.26
N GLY A 241 -4.04 9.44 -43.27
CA GLY A 241 -2.67 8.92 -43.40
C GLY A 241 -1.55 9.94 -43.19
N ARG A 242 -1.88 11.21 -42.92
CA ARG A 242 -0.89 12.27 -42.59
C ARG A 242 -0.06 11.95 -41.34
N PHE A 243 -0.56 11.09 -40.45
CA PHE A 243 0.18 10.60 -39.30
C PHE A 243 1.44 9.83 -39.71
N ALA A 244 1.40 9.04 -40.79
CA ALA A 244 2.54 8.25 -41.25
C ALA A 244 3.69 9.15 -41.73
N ILE A 245 3.34 10.24 -42.44
CA ILE A 245 4.30 11.26 -42.88
C ILE A 245 4.91 11.96 -41.67
N PHE A 246 4.08 12.39 -40.70
CA PHE A 246 4.56 13.03 -39.48
C PHE A 246 5.55 12.15 -38.72
N TYR A 247 5.22 10.88 -38.49
CA TYR A 247 6.09 9.96 -37.76
C TYR A 247 7.40 9.70 -38.50
N LYS A 248 7.37 9.62 -39.83
CA LYS A 248 8.58 9.51 -40.66
C LYS A 248 9.48 10.74 -40.51
N ASP A 249 8.93 11.94 -40.70
CA ASP A 249 9.68 13.21 -40.59
C ASP A 249 10.22 13.41 -39.18
N PHE A 250 9.44 13.03 -38.16
CA PHE A 250 9.86 13.07 -36.77
C PHE A 250 11.05 12.14 -36.51
N GLN A 251 11.00 10.91 -37.01
CA GLN A 251 12.08 9.94 -36.88
C GLN A 251 13.37 10.45 -37.56
N GLU A 252 13.27 11.04 -38.74
CA GLU A 252 14.42 11.64 -39.45
C GLU A 252 15.04 12.81 -38.67
N LYS A 253 14.22 13.70 -38.11
CA LYS A 253 14.70 14.83 -37.28
C LYS A 253 15.39 14.37 -36.01
N VAL A 254 14.83 13.38 -35.29
CA VAL A 254 15.45 12.87 -34.07
C VAL A 254 16.75 12.14 -34.37
N ARG A 255 16.82 11.40 -35.49
CA ARG A 255 18.07 10.77 -35.95
C ARG A 255 19.18 11.78 -36.28
N SER A 256 18.84 13.01 -36.64
CA SER A 256 19.83 14.06 -36.95
C SER A 256 20.54 14.64 -35.70
N ILE A 257 20.07 14.31 -34.49
CA ILE A 257 20.67 14.76 -33.24
C ILE A 257 21.97 13.95 -33.00
N PRO A 258 23.13 14.60 -32.80
CA PRO A 258 24.43 13.92 -32.74
C PRO A 258 24.57 12.81 -31.66
N SER A 259 23.80 12.89 -30.58
CA SER A 259 23.83 11.90 -29.48
C SER A 259 22.92 10.69 -29.71
N VAL A 260 22.09 10.69 -30.75
CA VAL A 260 21.11 9.64 -31.04
C VAL A 260 21.73 8.59 -31.95
N LYS A 261 21.82 7.34 -31.48
CA LYS A 261 22.39 6.21 -32.25
C LYS A 261 21.38 5.57 -33.20
N ALA A 262 20.14 5.41 -32.74
CA ALA A 262 19.06 4.80 -33.50
C ALA A 262 17.71 5.28 -32.94
N VAL A 263 16.67 5.26 -33.78
CA VAL A 263 15.32 5.70 -33.41
C VAL A 263 14.33 4.68 -33.94
N ALA A 264 13.41 4.24 -33.09
CA ALA A 264 12.32 3.37 -33.47
C ALA A 264 10.98 3.93 -32.97
N ILE A 265 9.92 3.57 -33.69
CA ILE A 265 8.54 3.89 -33.33
C ILE A 265 7.83 2.56 -33.03
N VAL A 266 7.06 2.56 -31.96
CA VAL A 266 6.24 1.42 -31.57
C VAL A 266 4.89 1.91 -31.05
N ASN A 267 3.82 1.17 -31.33
CA ASN A 267 2.48 1.47 -30.82
C ASN A 267 2.33 1.17 -29.31
N GLN A 268 3.08 0.21 -28.79
CA GLN A 268 3.11 -0.16 -27.37
C GLN A 268 4.53 -0.58 -26.95
N LEU A 269 5.02 -0.08 -25.83
CA LEU A 269 6.27 -0.57 -25.26
C LEU A 269 6.11 -2.01 -24.70
N PRO A 270 7.17 -2.83 -24.71
CA PRO A 270 7.19 -4.08 -23.97
C PRO A 270 6.79 -3.86 -22.51
N MET A 271 6.08 -4.82 -21.93
CA MET A 271 5.59 -4.75 -20.55
C MET A 271 4.65 -3.55 -20.24
N SER A 272 4.06 -2.91 -21.27
CA SER A 272 3.02 -1.90 -21.02
C SER A 272 1.66 -2.56 -20.73
N GLU A 273 0.83 -1.92 -19.91
CA GLU A 273 -0.51 -2.41 -19.55
C GLU A 273 -1.50 -2.42 -20.74
N VAL A 274 -1.14 -1.75 -21.84
CA VAL A 274 -1.96 -1.67 -23.04
C VAL A 274 -1.53 -2.77 -24.01
N LEU A 275 -2.40 -3.74 -24.24
CA LEU A 275 -2.21 -4.81 -25.22
C LEU A 275 -3.01 -4.48 -26.49
N ALA A 276 -2.33 -4.40 -27.62
CA ALA A 276 -2.97 -4.28 -28.93
C ALA A 276 -3.24 -5.68 -29.49
N ASN A 277 -4.43 -6.20 -29.27
CA ASN A 277 -4.79 -7.53 -29.74
C ASN A 277 -5.43 -7.49 -31.14
N SER A 278 -5.07 -8.44 -31.99
CA SER A 278 -5.75 -8.67 -33.27
C SER A 278 -6.15 -10.13 -33.43
N SER A 279 -7.29 -10.34 -34.11
CA SER A 279 -7.72 -11.65 -34.52
C SER A 279 -6.97 -12.09 -35.77
N PHE A 280 -6.60 -13.36 -35.86
CA PHE A 280 -5.97 -13.92 -37.04
C PHE A 280 -6.53 -15.30 -37.38
N GLU A 281 -6.40 -15.68 -38.65
CA GLU A 281 -6.75 -17.00 -39.15
C GLU A 281 -5.48 -17.75 -39.51
N VAL A 282 -5.42 -19.04 -39.18
CA VAL A 282 -4.31 -19.90 -39.58
C VAL A 282 -4.69 -20.53 -40.91
N GLU A 283 -3.94 -20.20 -41.94
CA GLU A 283 -4.13 -20.75 -43.28
C GLU A 283 -4.15 -22.30 -43.22
N GLY A 284 -5.22 -22.91 -43.72
CA GLY A 284 -5.41 -24.36 -43.71
C GLY A 284 -6.04 -24.97 -42.44
N ARG A 285 -6.44 -24.18 -41.44
CA ARG A 285 -7.27 -24.66 -40.31
C ARG A 285 -8.68 -24.05 -40.35
N GLN A 286 -9.71 -24.88 -40.34
CA GLN A 286 -11.07 -24.42 -40.06
C GLN A 286 -11.17 -24.01 -38.58
N LEU A 287 -11.86 -22.90 -38.30
CA LEU A 287 -12.11 -22.40 -36.95
C LEU A 287 -13.06 -23.36 -36.22
N GLU A 288 -12.52 -24.38 -35.56
CA GLU A 288 -13.34 -25.41 -34.90
C GLU A 288 -14.01 -24.90 -33.62
N THR A 289 -13.47 -23.89 -32.93
CA THR A 289 -14.14 -23.24 -31.79
C THR A 289 -13.40 -21.96 -31.36
N GLY A 290 -13.95 -20.79 -31.69
CA GLY A 290 -13.48 -19.48 -31.23
C GLY A 290 -12.48 -18.77 -32.15
N THR A 291 -12.36 -17.45 -31.98
CA THR A 291 -11.42 -16.59 -32.72
C THR A 291 -10.02 -16.72 -32.12
N ASN A 292 -8.99 -16.96 -32.94
CA ASN A 292 -7.61 -16.86 -32.46
C ASN A 292 -7.25 -15.39 -32.27
N ILE A 293 -6.73 -15.04 -31.09
CA ILE A 293 -6.33 -13.68 -30.75
C ILE A 293 -4.84 -13.71 -30.40
N ALA A 294 -4.07 -12.81 -31.02
CA ALA A 294 -2.68 -12.58 -30.69
C ALA A 294 -2.46 -11.13 -30.28
N ASN A 295 -1.51 -10.92 -29.37
CA ASN A 295 -0.98 -9.59 -29.13
C ASN A 295 -0.12 -9.18 -30.34
N THR A 296 -0.41 -8.01 -30.89
CA THR A 296 0.22 -7.48 -32.09
C THR A 296 0.86 -6.13 -31.81
N GLN A 297 2.15 -6.03 -32.13
CA GLN A 297 2.90 -4.79 -32.01
C GLN A 297 3.24 -4.29 -33.41
N VAL A 298 2.99 -3.00 -33.62
CA VAL A 298 3.39 -2.30 -34.84
C VAL A 298 4.69 -1.58 -34.52
N ILE A 299 5.76 -2.01 -35.18
CA ILE A 299 7.12 -1.53 -34.99
C ILE A 299 7.68 -0.95 -36.28
N SER A 300 8.53 0.08 -36.17
CA SER A 300 9.38 0.51 -37.27
C SER A 300 10.53 -0.49 -37.51
N PRO A 301 11.12 -0.56 -38.72
CA PRO A 301 12.20 -1.50 -39.04
C PRO A 301 13.39 -1.51 -38.06
N ASP A 302 13.76 -0.36 -37.51
CA ASP A 302 14.91 -0.22 -36.60
C ASP A 302 14.64 -0.68 -35.16
N TYR A 303 13.43 -1.15 -34.85
CA TYR A 303 13.03 -1.50 -33.49
C TYR A 303 13.95 -2.56 -32.86
N PHE A 304 14.21 -3.65 -33.57
CA PHE A 304 15.10 -4.71 -33.07
C PHE A 304 16.53 -4.21 -32.86
N SER A 305 17.03 -3.33 -33.74
CA SER A 305 18.35 -2.69 -33.60
C SER A 305 18.42 -1.77 -32.37
N VAL A 306 17.35 -1.00 -32.09
CA VAL A 306 17.26 -0.14 -30.90
C VAL A 306 17.21 -0.96 -29.62
N MET A 307 16.40 -2.02 -29.62
CA MET A 307 16.18 -2.89 -28.46
C MET A 307 17.30 -3.94 -28.26
N ARG A 308 18.18 -4.09 -29.25
CA ARG A 308 19.28 -5.07 -29.31
C ARG A 308 18.82 -6.50 -29.07
N ILE A 309 17.80 -6.91 -29.82
CA ILE A 309 17.22 -8.26 -29.83
C ILE A 309 17.54 -8.93 -31.17
#